data_AF-A0AAN6YAT1-F1
#
_entry.id   AF-A0AAN6YAT1-F1
#
_cell.length_a   1.000
_cell.length_b   1.000
_cell.length_c   1.000
_cell.angle_alpha   90.00
_cell.angle_beta   90.00
_cell.angle_gamma   90.00
#
_symmetry.space_group_name_H-M   'P 1'
#
loop_
_entity.id
_entity.type
_entity.pdbx_description
1 polymer ?
#
loop_
_entity_poly.entity_id
_entity_poly.type
_entity_poly.pdbx_seq_one_letter_code
_entity_poly.pdbx_strand_id
1 'polypeptide(L)'
;MPEPKPATEPKSISESESSTALADELFRPYPQEDEYVQFTLDEGVEVLVFKDGSTDLNNGYSDKRVVLTLQKYIHGKITLDEATRTMLDFVPKGNGSGSFGGCMMQVAGQIPYTHRLGHARLVQLLRNVYYFLGSASLNQFGIEIYENFEPDLETEYNDRPTPADPYCQTLNLGCFFAQLSQNGLFNMATEGIRTMRRLEQTEFDDGAYRYTDCYVSLAALWIIFAGQSLYTAVVEAYDPRLSPGGQKQNALHDPGPLYKGPISGKERWAFWRDALKAAAERENGSDESRRLAKNAAEVMDVIERSFQF
;
A
#
# COMPACT_ATOMS: atom_id res chain seq x y z
N MET A 1 -38.36 57.35 -3.76
CA MET A 1 -36.99 56.77 -3.68
C MET A 1 -36.68 56.57 -2.22
N PRO A 2 -36.49 55.33 -1.73
CA PRO A 2 -36.17 55.08 -0.33
C PRO A 2 -34.66 55.27 -0.09
N GLU A 3 -34.32 55.86 1.06
CA GLU A 3 -32.96 56.11 1.50
C GLU A 3 -32.19 54.80 1.79
N PRO A 4 -30.86 54.76 1.53
CA PRO A 4 -30.05 53.58 1.81
C PRO A 4 -29.81 53.43 3.32
N LYS A 5 -30.04 52.21 3.84
CA LYS A 5 -29.69 51.83 5.20
C LYS A 5 -28.17 51.85 5.42
N PRO A 6 -27.68 52.24 6.60
CA PRO A 6 -26.26 52.24 6.91
C PRO A 6 -25.72 50.81 7.06
N ALA A 7 -24.52 50.59 6.52
CA ALA A 7 -23.80 49.32 6.60
C ALA A 7 -23.44 48.99 8.05
N THR A 8 -23.67 47.74 8.44
CA THR A 8 -23.34 47.21 9.76
C THR A 8 -21.87 46.78 9.77
N GLU A 9 -21.08 47.31 10.70
CA GLU A 9 -19.66 46.95 10.87
C GLU A 9 -19.50 45.47 11.25
N PRO A 10 -18.46 44.78 10.74
CA PRO A 10 -18.17 43.41 11.12
C PRO A 10 -17.65 43.35 12.55
N LYS A 11 -18.25 42.49 13.37
CA LYS A 11 -17.74 42.13 14.70
C LYS A 11 -16.36 41.48 14.57
N SER A 12 -15.34 42.09 15.18
CA SER A 12 -14.03 41.48 15.39
C SER A 12 -14.19 40.25 16.29
N ILE A 13 -13.97 39.06 15.72
CA ILE A 13 -13.81 37.83 16.50
C ILE A 13 -12.37 37.82 17.03
N SER A 14 -12.21 37.73 18.34
CA SER A 14 -10.90 37.62 18.99
C SER A 14 -10.26 36.27 18.69
N GLU A 15 -9.17 36.26 17.92
CA GLU A 15 -8.43 35.08 17.47
C GLU A 15 -7.63 34.34 18.57
N SER A 16 -7.74 34.73 19.85
CA SER A 16 -6.85 34.19 20.89
C SER A 16 -7.37 32.96 21.65
N GLU A 17 -8.61 32.51 21.45
CA GLU A 17 -9.18 31.37 22.20
C GLU A 17 -9.43 30.11 21.34
N SER A 18 -9.22 30.17 20.02
CA SER A 18 -9.47 29.02 19.12
C SER A 18 -8.25 28.13 18.86
N SER A 19 -7.04 28.56 19.23
CA SER A 19 -5.80 27.85 18.89
C SER A 19 -5.42 26.76 19.91
N THR A 20 -5.76 26.94 21.18
CA THR A 20 -5.46 25.98 22.25
C THR A 20 -6.44 24.81 22.30
N ALA A 21 -7.71 25.00 21.96
CA ALA A 21 -8.71 23.92 21.94
C ALA A 21 -8.46 22.89 20.81
N LEU A 22 -7.91 23.33 19.67
CA LEU A 22 -7.54 22.45 18.55
C LEU A 22 -6.24 21.67 18.80
N ALA A 23 -5.35 22.18 19.66
CA ALA A 23 -4.11 21.48 20.01
C ALA A 23 -4.34 20.31 20.99
N ASP A 24 -5.33 20.43 21.89
CA ASP A 24 -5.66 19.39 22.86
C ASP A 24 -6.51 18.24 22.27
N GLU A 25 -7.22 18.45 21.15
CA GLU A 25 -7.98 17.38 20.46
C GLU A 25 -7.11 16.50 19.54
N LEU A 26 -5.94 16.99 19.12
CA LEU A 26 -5.03 16.27 18.21
C LEU A 26 -4.07 15.30 18.92
N PHE A 27 -3.95 15.38 20.25
CA PHE A 27 -3.19 14.45 21.06
C PHE A 27 -4.13 13.50 21.81
N ARG A 28 -4.70 12.53 21.10
CA ARG A 28 -5.25 11.35 21.79
C ARG A 28 -4.12 10.70 22.58
N PRO A 29 -4.31 10.39 23.88
CA PRO A 29 -3.29 9.69 24.66
C PRO A 29 -2.93 8.38 23.95
N TYR A 30 -1.64 8.04 23.96
CA TYR A 30 -1.17 6.77 23.41
C TYR A 30 -2.05 5.62 23.95
N PRO A 31 -2.49 4.69 23.08
CA PRO A 31 -3.27 3.54 23.48
C PRO A 31 -2.54 2.80 24.62
N GLN A 32 -3.30 2.31 25.61
CA GLN A 32 -2.69 1.68 26.79
C GLN A 32 -1.94 0.40 26.39
N GLU A 33 -0.88 0.02 27.12
CA GLU A 33 -0.03 -1.15 26.80
C GLU A 33 -0.82 -2.47 26.60
N ASP A 34 -2.02 -2.57 27.15
CA ASP A 34 -2.91 -3.70 26.95
C ASP A 34 -3.60 -3.75 25.57
N GLU A 35 -3.45 -2.73 24.74
CA GLU A 35 -4.16 -2.58 23.45
C GLU A 35 -3.33 -2.99 22.24
N TYR A 36 -2.05 -3.35 22.41
CA TYR A 36 -1.20 -3.75 21.27
C TYR A 36 -0.21 -4.89 21.61
N VAL A 37 0.39 -5.44 20.56
CA VAL A 37 1.48 -6.41 20.63
C VAL A 37 2.69 -5.83 19.91
N GLN A 38 3.78 -5.61 20.65
CA GLN A 38 5.01 -5.06 20.12
C GLN A 38 6.06 -6.14 19.87
N PHE A 39 6.78 -6.03 18.76
CA PHE A 39 8.02 -6.76 18.55
C PHE A 39 9.03 -5.96 17.72
N THR A 40 10.31 -6.25 17.93
CA THR A 40 11.41 -5.60 17.20
C THR A 40 11.98 -6.56 16.16
N LEU A 41 12.22 -6.11 14.92
CA LEU A 41 12.95 -6.84 13.86
C LEU A 41 14.47 -6.82 14.10
N ASP A 42 15.24 -7.63 13.36
CA ASP A 42 16.71 -7.72 13.47
C ASP A 42 17.43 -6.36 13.32
N GLU A 43 16.81 -5.38 12.66
CA GLU A 43 17.34 -4.02 12.43
C GLU A 43 16.83 -2.96 13.43
N GLY A 44 16.20 -3.37 14.53
CA GLY A 44 15.66 -2.44 15.52
C GLY A 44 14.31 -1.81 15.15
N VAL A 45 13.69 -2.26 14.06
CA VAL A 45 12.36 -1.79 13.62
C VAL A 45 11.31 -2.33 14.58
N GLU A 46 10.57 -1.44 15.23
CA GLU A 46 9.45 -1.80 16.08
C GLU A 46 8.16 -1.97 15.27
N VAL A 47 7.48 -3.09 15.49
CA VAL A 47 6.19 -3.43 14.90
C VAL A 47 5.16 -3.55 16.03
N LEU A 48 4.12 -2.73 15.96
CA LEU A 48 3.01 -2.58 16.89
C LEU A 48 1.71 -3.04 16.23
N VAL A 49 1.15 -4.17 16.66
CA VAL A 49 -0.15 -4.63 16.16
C VAL A 49 -1.21 -4.36 17.19
N PHE A 50 -2.16 -3.50 16.83
CA PHE A 50 -3.30 -3.17 17.69
C PHE A 50 -4.23 -4.36 17.78
N LYS A 51 -4.68 -4.66 19.00
CA LYS A 51 -5.79 -5.56 19.20
C LYS A 51 -7.02 -4.85 18.66
N ASP A 52 -7.54 -5.32 17.53
CA ASP A 52 -8.94 -5.05 17.28
C ASP A 52 -9.70 -5.66 18.47
N GLY A 53 -10.69 -4.97 19.03
CA GLY A 53 -11.41 -5.37 20.26
C GLY A 53 -12.10 -6.75 20.18
N SER A 54 -11.94 -7.46 19.08
CA SER A 54 -12.16 -8.89 18.85
C SER A 54 -11.17 -9.76 19.65
N THR A 55 -11.15 -9.64 20.98
CA THR A 55 -10.48 -10.63 21.84
C THR A 55 -11.25 -11.94 21.79
N ASP A 56 -10.62 -12.98 21.26
CA ASP A 56 -11.08 -14.37 21.18
C ASP A 56 -12.40 -14.56 20.41
N LEU A 57 -12.27 -14.69 19.09
CA LEU A 57 -13.22 -15.53 18.36
C LEU A 57 -13.16 -16.93 19.01
N ASN A 58 -14.30 -17.57 19.28
CA ASN A 58 -14.47 -18.90 19.90
C ASN A 58 -13.67 -20.06 19.25
N ASN A 59 -12.85 -19.75 18.24
CA ASN A 59 -12.11 -20.66 17.39
C ASN A 59 -10.60 -20.65 17.72
N GLY A 60 -10.16 -19.92 18.76
CA GLY A 60 -8.76 -19.89 19.21
C GLY A 60 -7.82 -18.97 18.41
N TYR A 61 -8.38 -18.14 17.53
CA TYR A 61 -7.65 -17.10 16.80
C TYR A 61 -7.39 -15.87 17.69
N SER A 62 -6.17 -15.33 17.65
CA SER A 62 -5.89 -13.97 18.10
C SER A 62 -4.72 -13.36 17.32
N ASP A 63 -4.81 -12.06 17.03
CA ASP A 63 -3.75 -11.31 16.35
C ASP A 63 -2.40 -11.44 17.06
N LYS A 64 -2.43 -11.53 18.41
CA LYS A 64 -1.24 -11.79 19.21
C LYS A 64 -0.52 -13.09 18.81
N ARG A 65 -1.24 -14.17 18.54
CA ARG A 65 -0.61 -15.44 18.12
C ARG A 65 -0.03 -15.35 16.71
N VAL A 66 -0.73 -14.67 15.82
CA VAL A 66 -0.27 -14.37 14.45
C VAL A 66 1.06 -13.63 14.51
N VAL A 67 1.08 -12.52 15.25
CA VAL A 67 2.23 -11.64 15.43
C VAL A 67 3.42 -12.34 16.06
N LEU A 68 3.22 -13.08 17.15
CA LEU A 68 4.30 -13.82 17.79
C LEU A 68 4.88 -14.92 16.87
N THR A 69 4.05 -15.54 16.04
CA THR A 69 4.50 -16.54 15.06
C THR A 69 5.32 -15.86 13.96
N LEU A 70 4.83 -14.74 13.42
CA LEU A 70 5.54 -13.93 12.45
C LEU A 70 6.87 -13.44 12.98
N GLN A 71 6.92 -12.89 14.20
CA GLN A 71 8.14 -12.43 14.84
C GLN A 71 9.16 -13.58 14.91
N LYS A 72 8.78 -14.76 15.40
CA LYS A 72 9.69 -15.89 15.49
C LYS A 72 10.21 -16.30 14.11
N TYR A 73 9.34 -16.32 13.11
CA TYR A 73 9.70 -16.71 11.75
C TYR A 73 10.58 -15.67 11.05
N ILE A 74 10.24 -14.39 11.15
CA ILE A 74 11.01 -13.27 10.58
C ILE A 74 12.39 -13.16 11.22
N HIS A 75 12.58 -13.59 12.48
CA HIS A 75 13.91 -13.72 13.10
C HIS A 75 14.62 -15.05 12.85
N GLY A 76 14.02 -15.97 12.09
CA GLY A 76 14.59 -17.30 11.85
C GLY A 76 14.67 -18.18 13.10
N LYS A 77 13.88 -17.89 14.15
CA LYS A 77 13.79 -18.70 15.37
C LYS A 77 12.95 -19.97 15.18
N ILE A 78 12.10 -19.98 14.17
CA ILE A 78 11.33 -21.15 13.72
C ILE A 78 11.44 -21.26 12.20
N THR A 79 11.26 -22.47 11.68
CA THR A 79 11.24 -22.77 10.25
C THR A 79 9.92 -22.31 9.60
N LEU A 80 9.91 -22.24 8.26
CA LEU A 80 8.70 -21.98 7.49
C LEU A 80 7.61 -23.01 7.75
N ASP A 81 7.97 -24.29 7.85
CA ASP A 81 7.03 -25.38 8.11
C ASP A 81 6.40 -25.25 9.50
N GLU A 82 7.21 -24.96 10.53
CA GLU A 82 6.72 -24.74 11.89
C GLU A 82 5.80 -23.52 11.96
N ALA A 83 6.19 -22.39 11.34
CA ALA A 83 5.38 -21.19 11.27
C ALA A 83 4.05 -21.44 10.54
N THR A 84 4.09 -22.17 9.43
CA THR A 84 2.91 -22.50 8.63
C THR A 84 1.93 -23.37 9.42
N ARG A 85 2.41 -24.47 10.04
CA ARG A 85 1.56 -25.32 10.88
C ARG A 85 0.95 -24.53 12.04
N THR A 86 1.77 -23.73 12.71
CA THR A 86 1.33 -22.89 13.83
C THR A 86 0.21 -21.95 13.38
N MET A 87 0.33 -21.30 12.22
CA MET A 87 -0.74 -20.46 11.68
C MET A 87 -1.99 -21.25 11.32
N LEU A 88 -1.86 -22.39 10.63
CA LEU A 88 -3.00 -23.21 10.23
C LEU A 88 -3.83 -23.73 11.42
N ASP A 89 -3.21 -23.86 12.59
CA ASP A 89 -3.90 -24.29 13.81
C ASP A 89 -4.88 -23.24 14.36
N PHE A 90 -4.71 -21.96 14.02
CA PHE A 90 -5.56 -20.88 14.55
C PHE A 90 -6.16 -19.95 13.50
N VAL A 91 -5.74 -20.01 12.23
CA VAL A 91 -6.41 -19.23 11.17
C VAL A 91 -7.88 -19.67 11.10
N PRO A 92 -8.84 -18.73 11.22
CA PRO A 92 -10.24 -19.08 11.22
C PRO A 92 -10.61 -19.74 9.89
N LYS A 93 -11.26 -20.90 9.97
CA LYS A 93 -11.86 -21.53 8.79
C LYS A 93 -13.19 -20.84 8.49
N GLY A 94 -13.40 -20.41 7.24
CA GLY A 94 -14.61 -19.71 6.82
C GLY A 94 -14.57 -18.20 7.06
N ASN A 95 -15.72 -17.60 7.37
CA ASN A 95 -15.94 -16.14 7.38
C ASN A 95 -15.14 -15.34 8.44
N GLY A 96 -14.35 -16.01 9.28
CA GLY A 96 -13.47 -15.35 10.25
C GLY A 96 -12.11 -14.94 9.70
N SER A 97 -11.79 -15.22 8.42
CA SER A 97 -10.48 -14.87 7.84
C SER A 97 -10.22 -13.35 7.77
N GLY A 98 -11.27 -12.53 7.90
CA GLY A 98 -11.26 -11.07 8.06
C GLY A 98 -10.15 -10.52 8.93
N SER A 99 -10.04 -11.06 10.14
CA SER A 99 -9.08 -10.59 11.12
C SER A 99 -7.64 -10.97 10.74
N PHE A 100 -7.44 -12.11 10.07
CA PHE A 100 -6.12 -12.53 9.61
C PHE A 100 -5.61 -11.63 8.48
N GLY A 101 -6.47 -11.27 7.52
CA GLY A 101 -6.19 -10.27 6.50
C GLY A 101 -5.73 -8.94 7.06
N GLY A 102 -6.57 -8.36 7.91
CA GLY A 102 -6.25 -7.12 8.62
C GLY A 102 -4.92 -7.18 9.36
N CYS A 103 -4.69 -8.24 10.14
CA CYS A 103 -3.45 -8.41 10.90
C CYS A 103 -2.21 -8.50 9.98
N MET A 104 -2.28 -9.25 8.87
CA MET A 104 -1.17 -9.32 7.90
C MET A 104 -0.85 -7.95 7.30
N MET A 105 -1.87 -7.16 6.96
CA MET A 105 -1.67 -5.82 6.40
C MET A 105 -1.09 -4.86 7.44
N GLN A 106 -1.57 -4.92 8.69
CA GLN A 106 -1.00 -4.13 9.79
C GLN A 106 0.48 -4.45 10.01
N VAL A 107 0.87 -5.73 9.98
CA VAL A 107 2.29 -6.11 10.09
C VAL A 107 3.08 -5.65 8.86
N ALA A 108 2.55 -5.88 7.65
CA ALA A 108 3.20 -5.50 6.40
C ALA A 108 3.47 -4.00 6.32
N GLY A 109 2.51 -3.16 6.74
CA GLY A 109 2.65 -1.71 6.75
C GLY A 109 3.71 -1.17 7.70
N GLN A 110 4.20 -1.99 8.63
CA GLN A 110 5.20 -1.60 9.62
C GLN A 110 6.60 -2.17 9.34
N ILE A 111 6.72 -3.15 8.44
CA ILE A 111 8.01 -3.59 7.94
C ILE A 111 8.48 -2.57 6.90
N PRO A 112 9.62 -1.89 7.10
CA PRO A 112 10.13 -0.94 6.11
C PRO A 112 10.32 -1.61 4.76
N TYR A 113 9.91 -0.95 3.68
CA TYR A 113 10.08 -1.45 2.32
C TYR A 113 11.55 -1.72 1.96
N THR A 114 12.49 -1.10 2.69
CA THR A 114 13.94 -1.33 2.60
C THR A 114 14.37 -2.68 3.20
N HIS A 115 13.61 -3.21 4.16
CA HIS A 115 13.85 -4.48 4.85
C HIS A 115 13.36 -5.67 4.00
N ARG A 116 14.07 -5.94 2.89
CA ARG A 116 13.72 -6.94 1.87
C ARG A 116 13.46 -8.34 2.45
N LEU A 117 14.28 -8.78 3.41
CA LEU A 117 14.17 -10.12 3.98
C LEU A 117 12.84 -10.30 4.75
N GLY A 118 12.38 -9.25 5.44
CA GLY A 118 11.15 -9.26 6.22
C GLY A 118 9.92 -9.42 5.32
N HIS A 119 9.82 -8.61 4.27
CA HIS A 119 8.76 -8.76 3.27
C HIS A 119 8.83 -10.13 2.56
N ALA A 120 10.02 -10.56 2.15
CA ALA A 120 10.17 -11.85 1.48
C ALA A 120 9.73 -13.02 2.38
N ARG A 121 10.09 -13.00 3.67
CA ARG A 121 9.62 -13.99 4.66
C ARG A 121 8.11 -13.91 4.83
N LEU A 122 7.54 -12.72 5.01
CA LEU A 122 6.09 -12.55 5.17
C LEU A 122 5.31 -13.11 3.97
N VAL A 123 5.72 -12.78 2.74
CA VAL A 123 5.12 -13.29 1.50
C VAL A 123 5.29 -14.80 1.37
N GLN A 124 6.45 -15.34 1.72
CA GLN A 124 6.71 -16.77 1.68
C GLN A 124 5.81 -17.54 2.65
N LEU A 125 5.65 -17.04 3.88
CA LEU A 125 4.77 -17.66 4.86
C LEU A 125 3.31 -17.61 4.40
N LEU A 126 2.86 -16.46 3.94
CA LEU A 126 1.49 -16.32 3.40
C LEU A 126 1.25 -17.30 2.26
N ARG A 127 2.17 -17.39 1.30
CA ARG A 127 2.06 -18.35 0.20
C ARG A 127 1.89 -19.79 0.69
N ASN A 128 2.63 -20.19 1.73
CA ASN A 128 2.53 -21.53 2.29
C ASN A 128 1.19 -21.75 3.02
N VAL A 129 0.79 -20.81 3.88
CA VAL A 129 -0.50 -20.87 4.56
C VAL A 129 -1.64 -20.95 3.55
N TYR A 130 -1.60 -20.16 2.49
CA TYR A 130 -2.61 -20.16 1.43
C TYR A 130 -2.68 -21.46 0.65
N TYR A 131 -1.53 -22.05 0.33
CA TYR A 131 -1.48 -23.34 -0.33
C TYR A 131 -2.28 -24.41 0.44
N PHE A 132 -2.25 -24.36 1.78
CA PHE A 132 -2.97 -25.32 2.63
C PHE A 132 -4.43 -24.94 2.93
N LEU A 133 -4.80 -23.66 2.94
CA LEU A 133 -6.18 -23.23 3.24
C LEU A 133 -7.17 -23.49 2.09
N GLY A 134 -6.68 -23.62 0.85
CA GLY A 134 -7.53 -23.84 -0.32
C GLY A 134 -8.23 -22.57 -0.84
N SER A 135 -9.00 -22.72 -1.93
CA SER A 135 -9.50 -21.60 -2.75
C SER A 135 -10.56 -20.70 -2.08
N ALA A 136 -11.36 -21.22 -1.15
CA ALA A 136 -12.42 -20.43 -0.51
C ALA A 136 -11.86 -19.35 0.43
N SER A 137 -10.84 -19.68 1.22
CA SER A 137 -10.16 -18.72 2.11
C SER A 137 -9.31 -17.70 1.34
N LEU A 138 -8.78 -18.09 0.17
CA LEU A 138 -8.06 -17.20 -0.73
C LEU A 138 -8.92 -16.05 -1.24
N ASN A 139 -10.18 -16.31 -1.58
CA ASN A 139 -11.07 -15.29 -2.10
C ASN A 139 -11.39 -14.23 -1.06
N GLN A 140 -11.67 -14.63 0.19
CA GLN A 140 -12.05 -13.70 1.25
C GLN A 140 -10.89 -12.77 1.65
N PHE A 141 -9.69 -13.31 1.84
CA PHE A 141 -8.51 -12.49 2.08
C PHE A 141 -8.13 -11.63 0.87
N GLY A 142 -8.30 -12.15 -0.34
CA GLY A 142 -8.13 -11.36 -1.55
C GLY A 142 -9.03 -10.13 -1.54
N ILE A 143 -10.33 -10.31 -1.25
CA ILE A 143 -11.30 -9.21 -1.11
C ILE A 143 -10.83 -8.19 -0.08
N GLU A 144 -10.40 -8.63 1.11
CA GLU A 144 -9.89 -7.72 2.15
C GLU A 144 -8.66 -6.95 1.71
N ILE A 145 -7.70 -7.62 1.05
CA ILE A 145 -6.55 -6.94 0.46
C ILE A 145 -7.03 -5.88 -0.53
N TYR A 146 -7.95 -6.20 -1.44
CA TYR A 146 -8.44 -5.24 -2.42
C TYR A 146 -9.18 -4.07 -1.79
N GLU A 147 -10.04 -4.32 -0.82
CA GLU A 147 -10.82 -3.29 -0.12
C GLU A 147 -9.94 -2.35 0.70
N ASN A 148 -8.79 -2.82 1.18
CA ASN A 148 -7.83 -2.02 1.95
C ASN A 148 -6.62 -1.55 1.12
N PHE A 149 -6.52 -1.93 -0.16
CA PHE A 149 -5.38 -1.58 -1.02
C PHE A 149 -5.42 -0.11 -1.43
N GLU A 150 -6.55 0.59 -1.31
CA GLU A 150 -6.65 1.99 -1.70
C GLU A 150 -6.27 2.88 -0.51
N PRO A 151 -5.00 3.34 -0.38
CA PRO A 151 -4.70 4.46 0.48
C PRO A 151 -5.37 5.64 -0.18
N ASP A 152 -6.57 5.95 0.26
CA ASP A 152 -7.11 7.27 0.03
C ASP A 152 -6.28 8.22 0.89
N LEU A 153 -5.08 8.56 0.38
CA LEU A 153 -4.11 9.42 1.04
C LEU A 153 -4.73 10.77 1.40
N GLU A 154 -5.80 11.17 0.70
CA GLU A 154 -6.54 12.40 0.97
C GLU A 154 -7.44 12.28 2.23
N THR A 155 -8.00 11.10 2.51
CA THR A 155 -8.83 10.88 3.71
C THR A 155 -8.05 10.32 4.90
N GLU A 156 -7.04 9.48 4.67
CA GLU A 156 -6.30 8.78 5.71
C GLU A 156 -5.40 9.70 6.55
N TYR A 157 -4.97 10.85 6.00
CA TYR A 157 -4.19 11.83 6.74
C TYR A 157 -4.96 12.49 7.91
N ASN A 158 -6.30 12.43 7.90
CA ASN A 158 -7.11 13.21 8.83
C ASN A 158 -7.64 12.44 10.06
N ASP A 159 -7.76 11.11 10.04
CA ASP A 159 -8.66 10.42 10.99
C ASP A 159 -8.07 9.29 11.84
N ARG A 160 -6.83 8.81 11.63
CA ARG A 160 -6.26 7.72 12.43
C ARG A 160 -4.88 8.04 13.01
N PRO A 161 -4.72 8.05 14.35
CA PRO A 161 -3.40 8.04 14.96
C PRO A 161 -2.77 6.66 14.77
N THR A 162 -2.04 6.47 13.67
CA THR A 162 -1.12 5.35 13.53
C THR A 162 0.26 5.76 14.09
N PRO A 163 1.02 4.84 14.74
CA PRO A 163 2.36 5.14 15.23
C PRO A 163 3.38 5.40 14.10
N ALA A 164 3.09 4.94 12.90
CA ALA A 164 3.93 5.09 11.72
C ALA A 164 3.47 6.30 10.89
N ASP A 165 4.43 7.03 10.32
CA ASP A 165 4.15 8.05 9.30
C ASP A 165 3.29 7.41 8.18
N PRO A 166 2.06 7.92 7.90
CA PRO A 166 1.17 7.38 6.86
C PRO A 166 1.85 7.22 5.50
N TYR A 167 2.81 8.10 5.21
CA TYR A 167 3.67 8.01 4.02
C TYR A 167 4.47 6.71 4.00
N CYS A 168 5.20 6.41 5.09
CA CYS A 168 6.00 5.20 5.22
C CYS A 168 5.14 3.95 5.17
N GLN A 169 4.00 3.95 5.87
CA GLN A 169 3.07 2.83 5.87
C GLN A 169 2.55 2.51 4.47
N THR A 170 2.22 3.53 3.69
CA THR A 170 1.77 3.38 2.29
C THR A 170 2.84 2.72 1.43
N LEU A 171 4.10 3.16 1.54
CA LEU A 171 5.21 2.57 0.79
C LEU A 171 5.48 1.11 1.19
N ASN A 172 5.41 0.81 2.49
CA ASN A 172 5.58 -0.54 3.03
C ASN A 172 4.49 -1.49 2.51
N LEU A 173 3.23 -1.06 2.53
CA LEU A 173 2.11 -1.80 1.96
C LEU A 173 2.26 -1.99 0.45
N GLY A 174 2.59 -0.93 -0.30
CA GLY A 174 2.83 -1.02 -1.73
C GLY A 174 3.91 -2.03 -2.11
N CYS A 175 5.04 -2.02 -1.39
CA CYS A 175 6.10 -3.02 -1.53
C CYS A 175 5.58 -4.44 -1.28
N PHE A 176 4.83 -4.64 -0.20
CA PHE A 176 4.24 -5.93 0.13
C PHE A 176 3.29 -6.44 -0.96
N PHE A 177 2.37 -5.60 -1.44
CA PHE A 177 1.43 -5.95 -2.51
C PHE A 177 2.12 -6.24 -3.84
N ALA A 178 3.15 -5.48 -4.19
CA ALA A 178 3.97 -5.77 -5.36
C ALA A 178 4.62 -7.16 -5.23
N GLN A 179 5.17 -7.51 -4.07
CA GLN A 179 5.75 -8.85 -3.87
C GLN A 179 4.70 -9.97 -3.89
N LEU A 180 3.50 -9.75 -3.37
CA LEU A 180 2.40 -10.71 -3.49
C LEU A 180 2.05 -10.97 -4.96
N SER A 181 2.02 -9.91 -5.78
CA SER A 181 1.81 -9.98 -7.23
C SER A 181 2.91 -10.75 -7.95
N GLN A 182 4.18 -10.39 -7.71
CA GLN A 182 5.33 -11.03 -8.33
C GLN A 182 5.45 -12.52 -7.99
N ASN A 183 5.00 -12.93 -6.80
CA ASN A 183 5.01 -14.32 -6.37
C ASN A 183 3.77 -15.11 -6.84
N GLY A 184 2.88 -14.49 -7.62
CA GLY A 184 1.68 -15.13 -8.17
C GLY A 184 0.66 -15.53 -7.12
N LEU A 185 0.71 -14.92 -5.93
CA LEU A 185 -0.24 -15.24 -4.87
C LEU A 185 -1.59 -14.55 -5.11
N PHE A 186 -1.54 -13.30 -5.58
CA PHE A 186 -2.70 -12.55 -6.02
C PHE A 186 -2.37 -11.84 -7.33
N ASN A 187 -3.29 -11.84 -8.28
CA ASN A 187 -3.12 -11.05 -9.51
C ASN A 187 -3.42 -9.57 -9.22
N MET A 188 -2.45 -8.86 -8.66
CA MET A 188 -2.58 -7.44 -8.32
C MET A 188 -2.08 -6.52 -9.44
N ALA A 189 -2.01 -7.01 -10.69
CA ALA A 189 -1.52 -6.21 -11.81
C ALA A 189 -2.40 -4.98 -12.04
N THR A 190 -3.72 -5.10 -11.86
CA THR A 190 -4.67 -3.97 -11.94
C THR A 190 -4.30 -2.86 -10.97
N GLU A 191 -3.91 -3.23 -9.75
CA GLU A 191 -3.52 -2.27 -8.72
C GLU A 191 -2.19 -1.58 -9.04
N GLY A 192 -1.19 -2.33 -9.52
CA GLY A 192 0.04 -1.72 -10.00
C GLY A 192 -0.22 -0.78 -11.18
N ILE A 193 -1.07 -1.16 -12.14
CA ILE A 193 -1.47 -0.28 -13.27
C ILE A 193 -2.16 0.98 -12.76
N ARG A 194 -3.07 0.85 -11.77
CA ARG A 194 -3.74 1.98 -11.14
C ARG A 194 -2.75 2.91 -10.44
N THR A 195 -1.75 2.36 -9.75
CA THR A 195 -0.66 3.17 -9.19
C THR A 195 0.14 3.87 -10.29
N MET A 196 0.56 3.15 -11.34
CA MET A 196 1.34 3.73 -12.44
C MET A 196 0.57 4.83 -13.18
N ARG A 197 -0.76 4.71 -13.30
CA ARG A 197 -1.64 5.74 -13.87
C ARG A 197 -1.55 7.09 -13.15
N ARG A 198 -1.14 7.14 -11.88
CA ARG A 198 -0.93 8.41 -11.18
C ARG A 198 0.16 9.27 -11.84
N LEU A 199 1.14 8.64 -12.49
CA LEU A 199 2.16 9.33 -13.31
C LEU A 199 1.56 9.99 -14.58
N GLU A 200 0.35 9.60 -14.99
CA GLU A 200 -0.37 10.13 -16.16
C GLU A 200 -1.37 11.24 -15.77
N GLN A 201 -1.58 11.49 -14.47
CA GLN A 201 -2.62 12.40 -13.97
C GLN A 201 -2.05 13.73 -13.47
N THR A 202 -0.92 13.68 -12.79
CA THR A 202 -0.43 14.81 -12.01
C THR A 202 0.53 15.63 -12.87
N GLU A 203 0.09 16.81 -13.31
CA GLU A 203 1.05 17.91 -13.45
C GLU A 203 1.60 18.13 -12.05
N PHE A 204 2.90 17.99 -11.88
CA PHE A 204 3.55 18.04 -10.57
C PHE A 204 3.41 19.45 -9.99
N ASP A 205 2.28 19.70 -9.33
CA ASP A 205 1.94 20.99 -8.75
C ASP A 205 2.83 21.30 -7.57
N ASP A 206 3.32 22.53 -7.53
CA ASP A 206 4.31 23.03 -6.58
C ASP A 206 3.75 23.15 -5.15
N GLY A 207 2.45 22.92 -4.95
CA GLY A 207 1.80 22.97 -3.63
C GLY A 207 1.70 21.62 -2.89
N ALA A 208 1.81 20.48 -3.59
CA ALA A 208 1.45 19.15 -3.06
C ALA A 208 2.60 18.13 -3.15
N TYR A 209 3.84 18.57 -2.85
CA TYR A 209 5.05 17.75 -3.05
C TYR A 209 5.04 16.41 -2.32
N ARG A 210 4.55 16.36 -1.08
CA ARG A 210 4.53 15.11 -0.29
C ARG A 210 3.65 14.03 -0.93
N TYR A 211 2.46 14.39 -1.40
CA TYR A 211 1.57 13.44 -2.08
C TYR A 211 2.17 12.96 -3.39
N THR A 212 2.74 13.91 -4.14
CA THR A 212 3.42 13.61 -5.39
C THR A 212 4.59 12.64 -5.19
N ASP A 213 5.45 12.89 -4.21
CA ASP A 213 6.58 12.03 -3.89
C ASP A 213 6.15 10.64 -3.42
N CYS A 214 5.04 10.55 -2.69
CA CYS A 214 4.48 9.29 -2.25
C CYS A 214 4.05 8.44 -3.44
N TYR A 215 3.28 9.02 -4.38
CA TYR A 215 2.82 8.32 -5.57
C TYR A 215 3.97 7.93 -6.51
N VAL A 216 4.97 8.80 -6.70
CA VAL A 216 6.17 8.47 -7.48
C VAL A 216 6.93 7.32 -6.83
N SER A 217 7.15 7.36 -5.51
CA SER A 217 7.81 6.29 -4.77
C SER A 217 7.02 4.98 -4.84
N LEU A 218 5.70 5.04 -4.69
CA LEU A 218 4.82 3.86 -4.75
C LEU A 218 4.86 3.22 -6.14
N ALA A 219 4.75 4.02 -7.20
CA ALA A 219 4.88 3.56 -8.59
C ALA A 219 6.27 2.92 -8.83
N ALA A 220 7.33 3.54 -8.32
CA ALA A 220 8.68 3.00 -8.42
C ALA A 220 8.82 1.64 -7.70
N LEU A 221 8.25 1.49 -6.50
CA LEU A 221 8.29 0.21 -5.76
C LEU A 221 7.55 -0.91 -6.51
N TRP A 222 6.42 -0.61 -7.15
CA TRP A 222 5.72 -1.57 -8.02
C TRP A 222 6.62 -2.09 -9.16
N ILE A 223 7.34 -1.19 -9.81
CA ILE A 223 8.29 -1.57 -10.86
C ILE A 223 9.47 -2.39 -10.30
N ILE A 224 10.04 -1.96 -9.17
CA ILE A 224 11.22 -2.61 -8.56
C ILE A 224 10.89 -4.04 -8.13
N PHE A 225 9.71 -4.26 -7.53
CA PHE A 225 9.35 -5.55 -6.95
C PHE A 225 8.47 -6.44 -7.85
N ALA A 226 7.70 -5.84 -8.77
CA ALA A 226 6.75 -6.56 -9.62
C ALA A 226 6.78 -6.11 -11.09
N GLY A 227 7.85 -5.45 -11.53
CA GLY A 227 7.94 -4.87 -12.87
C GLY A 227 7.79 -5.89 -13.99
N GLN A 228 8.26 -7.13 -13.82
CA GLN A 228 8.09 -8.18 -14.81
C GLN A 228 6.62 -8.58 -14.96
N SER A 229 5.93 -8.85 -13.85
CA SER A 229 4.50 -9.14 -13.85
C SER A 229 3.69 -7.98 -14.45
N LEU A 230 4.05 -6.74 -14.12
CA LEU A 230 3.41 -5.55 -14.70
C LEU A 230 3.68 -5.39 -16.19
N TYR A 231 4.90 -5.66 -16.65
CA TYR A 231 5.24 -5.63 -18.07
C TYR A 231 4.42 -6.65 -18.86
N THR A 232 4.40 -7.91 -18.41
CA THR A 232 3.59 -8.95 -19.05
C THR A 232 2.12 -8.56 -19.03
N ALA A 233 1.61 -8.04 -17.92
CA ALA A 233 0.23 -7.57 -17.85
C ALA A 233 -0.03 -6.46 -18.88
N VAL A 234 0.74 -5.39 -18.89
CA VAL A 234 0.46 -4.18 -19.69
C VAL A 234 0.84 -4.33 -21.16
N VAL A 235 1.87 -5.09 -21.48
CA VAL A 235 2.44 -5.17 -22.83
C VAL A 235 2.02 -6.43 -23.57
N GLU A 236 1.99 -7.58 -22.89
CA GLU A 236 1.81 -8.88 -23.55
C GLU A 236 0.39 -9.43 -23.42
N ALA A 237 -0.22 -9.32 -22.24
CA ALA A 237 -1.40 -10.10 -21.87
C ALA A 237 -2.70 -9.29 -21.78
N TYR A 238 -2.64 -7.96 -21.73
CA TYR A 238 -3.84 -7.15 -21.58
C TYR A 238 -4.62 -7.05 -22.90
N ASP A 239 -5.64 -7.92 -23.05
CA ASP A 239 -6.77 -7.68 -23.93
C ASP A 239 -7.97 -7.15 -23.10
N PRO A 240 -8.32 -5.86 -23.22
CA PRO A 240 -9.44 -5.25 -22.52
C PRO A 240 -10.81 -5.88 -22.86
N ARG A 241 -10.87 -6.66 -23.95
CA ARG A 241 -12.09 -7.36 -24.40
C ARG A 241 -12.26 -8.71 -23.71
N LEU A 242 -11.20 -9.25 -23.10
CA LEU A 242 -11.20 -10.56 -22.45
C LEU A 242 -11.36 -10.47 -20.93
N SER A 243 -11.40 -9.26 -20.36
CA SER A 243 -11.58 -9.07 -18.92
C SER A 243 -13.02 -9.39 -18.48
N PRO A 244 -13.24 -10.38 -17.58
CA PRO A 244 -14.58 -10.82 -17.19
C PRO A 244 -15.45 -9.76 -16.49
N GLY A 245 -14.87 -8.67 -15.98
CA GLY A 245 -15.60 -7.65 -15.20
C GLY A 245 -16.27 -6.54 -16.02
N GLY A 246 -16.22 -6.59 -17.35
CA GLY A 246 -16.94 -5.66 -18.24
C GLY A 246 -16.43 -4.21 -18.18
N GLN A 247 -17.27 -3.26 -18.64
CA GLN A 247 -16.88 -1.86 -18.88
C GLN A 247 -16.30 -1.13 -17.65
N LYS A 248 -16.74 -1.45 -16.42
CA LYS A 248 -16.20 -0.83 -15.20
C LYS A 248 -14.75 -1.20 -14.95
N GLN A 249 -14.36 -2.44 -15.23
CA GLN A 249 -12.98 -2.88 -15.08
C GLN A 249 -12.08 -2.23 -16.13
N ASN A 250 -12.61 -1.97 -17.34
CA ASN A 250 -11.89 -1.26 -18.39
C ASN A 250 -11.58 0.20 -18.02
N ALA A 251 -12.46 0.88 -17.29
CA ALA A 251 -12.23 2.26 -16.83
C ALA A 251 -11.00 2.41 -15.89
N LEU A 252 -10.61 1.33 -15.20
CA LEU A 252 -9.39 1.33 -14.37
C LEU A 252 -8.11 1.37 -15.22
N HIS A 253 -8.19 0.88 -16.45
CA HIS A 253 -7.09 0.90 -17.41
C HIS A 253 -7.10 2.11 -18.33
N ASP A 254 -8.11 2.98 -18.23
CA ASP A 254 -8.13 4.21 -19.01
C ASP A 254 -6.90 5.06 -18.68
N PRO A 255 -6.25 5.64 -19.71
CA PRO A 255 -5.09 6.47 -19.49
C PRO A 255 -5.46 7.76 -18.76
N GLY A 256 -4.52 8.31 -18.01
CA GLY A 256 -4.62 9.65 -17.43
C GLY A 256 -4.55 10.74 -18.50
N PRO A 257 -4.91 11.98 -18.15
CA PRO A 257 -4.97 13.11 -19.09
C PRO A 257 -3.65 13.40 -19.82
N LEU A 258 -2.50 13.09 -19.24
CA LEU A 258 -1.18 13.35 -19.83
C LEU A 258 -0.78 12.32 -20.90
N TYR A 259 -1.40 11.14 -20.92
CA TYR A 259 -1.09 10.08 -21.89
C TYR A 259 -2.24 9.91 -22.89
N LYS A 260 -1.92 10.01 -24.19
CA LYS A 260 -2.92 9.95 -25.29
C LYS A 260 -2.78 8.70 -26.18
N GLY A 261 -1.84 7.82 -25.86
CA GLY A 261 -1.58 6.60 -26.62
C GLY A 261 -2.51 5.44 -26.26
N PRO A 262 -2.22 4.23 -26.76
CA PRO A 262 -3.00 3.02 -26.50
C PRO A 262 -3.03 2.63 -25.02
N ILE A 263 -4.15 2.08 -24.55
CA ILE A 263 -4.35 1.66 -23.16
C ILE A 263 -3.39 0.56 -22.68
N SER A 264 -2.75 -0.15 -23.60
CA SER A 264 -1.77 -1.19 -23.34
C SER A 264 -0.68 -1.19 -24.42
N GLY A 265 0.44 -1.85 -24.14
CA GLY A 265 1.55 -1.99 -25.06
C GLY A 265 2.80 -1.20 -24.68
N LYS A 266 3.84 -1.37 -25.51
CA LYS A 266 5.18 -0.82 -25.28
C LYS A 266 5.19 0.71 -25.20
N GLU A 267 4.28 1.38 -25.91
CA GLU A 267 4.19 2.85 -25.88
C GLU A 267 3.82 3.38 -24.49
N ARG A 268 2.83 2.76 -23.83
CA ARG A 268 2.41 3.14 -22.47
C ARG A 268 3.51 2.83 -21.44
N TRP A 269 4.15 1.68 -21.59
CA TRP A 269 5.30 1.31 -20.77
C TRP A 269 6.45 2.34 -20.89
N ALA A 270 6.78 2.75 -22.11
CA ALA A 270 7.79 3.76 -22.36
C ALA A 270 7.41 5.11 -21.74
N PHE A 271 6.15 5.53 -21.86
CA PHE A 271 5.65 6.73 -21.20
C PHE A 271 5.90 6.72 -19.69
N TRP A 272 5.53 5.64 -19.00
CA TRP A 272 5.77 5.52 -17.56
C TRP A 272 7.26 5.55 -17.19
N ARG A 273 8.10 4.87 -17.97
CA ARG A 273 9.55 4.91 -17.77
C ARG A 273 10.06 6.34 -17.87
N ASP A 274 9.66 7.07 -18.91
CA ASP A 274 10.13 8.42 -19.15
C ASP A 274 9.60 9.40 -18.08
N ALA A 275 8.38 9.19 -17.59
CA ALA A 275 7.83 9.91 -16.45
C ALA A 275 8.64 9.67 -15.15
N LEU A 276 9.08 8.43 -14.90
CA LEU A 276 9.96 8.11 -13.76
C LEU A 276 11.36 8.73 -13.93
N LYS A 277 11.91 8.74 -15.15
CA LYS A 277 13.17 9.45 -15.44
C LYS A 277 13.04 10.94 -15.17
N ALA A 278 11.95 11.57 -15.62
CA ALA A 278 11.66 12.97 -15.33
C ALA A 278 11.53 13.21 -13.82
N ALA A 279 10.82 12.34 -13.10
CA ALA A 279 10.66 12.44 -11.65
C ALA A 279 11.98 12.33 -10.89
N ALA A 280 12.93 11.53 -11.37
CA ALA A 280 14.26 11.39 -10.79
C ALA A 280 15.11 12.67 -10.86
N GLU A 281 14.89 13.51 -11.86
CA GLU A 281 15.65 14.76 -12.10
C GLU A 281 14.98 16.01 -11.51
N ARG A 282 13.83 15.86 -10.82
CA ARG A 282 13.10 17.00 -10.27
C ARG A 282 13.86 17.65 -9.12
N GLU A 283 14.10 18.96 -9.19
CA GLU A 283 14.78 19.69 -8.12
C GLU A 283 13.99 19.67 -6.80
N ASN A 284 12.66 19.74 -6.88
CA ASN A 284 11.74 19.81 -5.75
C ASN A 284 11.27 18.45 -5.18
N GLY A 285 11.71 17.33 -5.76
CA GLY A 285 11.40 15.99 -5.23
C GLY A 285 12.31 15.60 -4.06
N SER A 286 11.79 14.81 -3.11
CA SER A 286 12.59 14.23 -2.04
C SER A 286 13.68 13.29 -2.57
N ASP A 287 14.82 13.22 -1.86
CA ASP A 287 15.94 12.35 -2.22
C ASP A 287 15.54 10.88 -2.38
N GLU A 288 14.65 10.41 -1.51
CA GLU A 288 14.11 9.06 -1.53
C GLU A 288 13.30 8.78 -2.80
N SER A 289 12.33 9.66 -3.10
CA SER A 289 11.47 9.58 -4.30
C SER A 289 12.31 9.59 -5.58
N ARG A 290 13.27 10.51 -5.70
CA ARG A 290 14.18 10.59 -6.86
C ARG A 290 15.01 9.33 -7.04
N ARG A 291 15.59 8.83 -5.96
CA ARG A 291 16.40 7.59 -5.97
C ARG A 291 15.55 6.38 -6.39
N LEU A 292 14.33 6.24 -5.84
CA LEU A 292 13.43 5.15 -6.20
C LEU A 292 13.01 5.26 -7.67
N ALA A 293 12.61 6.44 -8.14
CA ALA A 293 12.20 6.68 -9.52
C ALA A 293 13.32 6.33 -10.52
N LYS A 294 14.56 6.75 -10.22
CA LYS A 294 15.74 6.39 -11.02
C LYS A 294 15.93 4.88 -11.09
N ASN A 295 15.95 4.20 -9.94
CA ASN A 295 16.13 2.75 -9.89
C ASN A 295 15.02 2.01 -10.65
N ALA A 296 13.78 2.47 -10.54
CA ALA A 296 12.65 1.89 -11.25
C ALA A 296 12.81 2.05 -12.77
N ALA A 297 13.17 3.24 -13.25
CA ALA A 297 13.41 3.46 -14.68
C ALA A 297 14.53 2.56 -15.24
N GLU A 298 15.61 2.37 -14.49
CA GLU A 298 16.70 1.44 -14.86
C GLU A 298 16.20 -0.02 -14.93
N VAL A 299 15.37 -0.44 -13.96
CA VAL A 299 14.74 -1.77 -13.95
C VAL A 299 13.83 -1.96 -15.17
N MET A 300 13.04 -0.94 -15.55
CA MET A 300 12.18 -1.00 -16.74
C MET A 300 13.00 -1.21 -18.03
N ASP A 301 14.15 -0.54 -18.16
CA ASP A 301 15.06 -0.71 -19.29
C ASP A 301 15.69 -2.12 -19.34
N VAL A 302 15.94 -2.74 -18.18
CA VAL A 302 16.40 -4.15 -18.11
C VAL A 302 15.29 -5.11 -18.50
N ILE A 303 14.07 -4.91 -17.99
CA ILE A 303 12.91 -5.74 -18.31
C ILE A 303 12.63 -5.68 -19.81
N GLU A 304 12.50 -4.49 -20.40
CA GLU A 304 12.16 -4.35 -21.81
C GLU A 304 13.16 -5.07 -22.73
N ARG A 305 14.47 -4.99 -22.43
CA ARG A 305 15.52 -5.72 -23.18
C ARG A 305 15.43 -7.24 -23.03
N SER A 306 14.96 -7.72 -21.88
CA SER A 306 14.83 -9.16 -21.61
C SER A 306 13.71 -9.82 -22.42
N PHE A 307 12.72 -9.05 -22.87
CA PHE A 307 11.56 -9.50 -23.66
C PHE A 307 11.71 -9.24 -25.18
N GLN A 308 12.90 -8.86 -25.65
CA GLN A 308 13.17 -8.60 -27.08
C GLN A 308 13.75 -9.80 -27.84
N PHE A 309 13.95 -10.94 -27.17
CA PHE A 309 14.51 -12.18 -27.72
C PHE A 309 13.45 -13.28 -27.79
#